data_AF-A0A0F9IRR4-F1
#
_entry.id   AF-A0A0F9IRR4-F1
#
_cell.length_a   1.000
_cell.length_b   1.000
_cell.length_c   1.000
_cell.angle_alpha   90.00
_cell.angle_beta   90.00
_cell.angle_gamma   90.00
#
_symmetry.space_group_name_H-M   'P 1'
#
loop_
_entity.id
_entity.type
_entity.pdbx_description
1 polymer ?
#
loop_
_entity_poly.entity_id
_entity_poly.type
_entity_poly.pdbx_seq_one_letter_code
_entity_poly.pdbx_strand_id
1 'polypeptide(L)' 'SQVELTQVKVICNRCGETFEDKESIEMVKKWSAEGYAPCPNLSCPGELEIKEE' A
#
# COMPACT_ATOMS: atom_id res chain seq x y z
N SER A 1 -25.54 -8.13 -11.78
CA SER A 1 -25.01 -7.06 -10.91
C SER A 1 -23.58 -7.40 -10.55
N GLN A 2 -22.61 -6.95 -11.34
CA GLN A 2 -21.19 -7.07 -11.01
C GLN A 2 -20.83 -5.82 -10.22
N VAL A 3 -20.70 -5.96 -8.90
CA VAL A 3 -19.95 -4.99 -8.12
C VAL A 3 -18.49 -5.34 -8.41
N GLU A 4 -17.89 -4.63 -9.36
CA GLU A 4 -16.44 -4.63 -9.54
C GLU A 4 -15.86 -4.03 -8.24
N LEU A 5 -15.55 -4.91 -7.29
CA LEU A 5 -14.76 -4.56 -6.12
C LEU A 5 -13.35 -4.33 -6.64
N THR A 6 -13.04 -3.11 -7.06
CA THR A 6 -11.66 -2.65 -7.28
C THR A 6 -10.86 -3.02 -6.04
N GLN A 7 -9.99 -4.04 -6.17
CA GLN A 7 -9.16 -4.50 -5.07
C GLN A 7 -8.01 -3.51 -4.94
N VAL A 8 -8.16 -2.56 -4.02
CA VAL A 8 -7.07 -1.66 -3.66
C VAL A 8 -6.08 -2.45 -2.83
N LYS A 9 -4.81 -2.45 -3.23
CA LYS A 9 -3.71 -3.06 -2.49
C LYS A 9 -2.56 -2.09 -2.32
N VAL A 10 -1.85 -2.20 -1.21
CA VAL A 10 -0.58 -1.52 -1.01
C VAL A 10 0.52 -2.47 -1.46
N ILE A 11 1.56 -1.94 -2.11
CA ILE A 11 2.77 -2.67 -2.45
C ILE A 11 4.01 -1.86 -2.09
N CYS A 12 5.02 -2.49 -1.49
CA CYS A 12 6.32 -1.89 -1.33
C CYS A 12 7.06 -1.87 -2.69
N ASN A 13 7.52 -0.70 -3.12
CA ASN A 13 8.18 -0.51 -4.42
C ASN A 13 9.55 -1.22 -4.56
N ARG A 14 10.14 -1.64 -3.43
CA ARG A 14 11.47 -2.26 -3.38
C ARG A 14 11.42 -3.77 -3.19
N CYS A 15 10.73 -4.27 -2.16
CA CYS A 15 10.63 -5.71 -1.90
C CYS A 15 9.42 -6.37 -2.55
N GLY A 16 8.45 -5.59 -3.04
CA GLY A 16 7.21 -6.12 -3.62
C GLY A 16 6.24 -6.69 -2.58
N GLU A 17 6.45 -6.40 -1.29
CA GLU A 17 5.57 -6.85 -0.20
C GLU A 17 4.20 -6.16 -0.33
N THR A 18 3.13 -6.95 -0.38
CA THR A 18 1.77 -6.47 -0.62
C THR A 18 0.90 -6.57 0.63
N PHE A 19 0.09 -5.54 0.87
CA PHE A 19 -0.90 -5.50 1.94
C PHE A 19 -2.27 -5.21 1.34
N GLU A 20 -3.22 -6.10 1.60
CA GLU A 20 -4.60 -6.01 1.11
C GLU A 20 -5.58 -5.61 2.22
N ASP A 21 -5.08 -5.50 3.46
CA ASP A 21 -5.86 -5.11 4.61
C ASP A 21 -6.28 -3.63 4.52
N LYS A 22 -7.56 -3.38 4.78
CA LYS A 22 -8.13 -2.02 4.77
C LYS A 22 -7.34 -1.06 5.66
N GLU A 23 -6.90 -1.50 6.84
CA GLU A 23 -6.15 -0.67 7.77
C GLU A 23 -4.80 -0.24 7.19
N SER A 24 -4.08 -1.17 6.55
CA SER A 24 -2.82 -0.87 5.85
C SER A 24 -3.03 0.12 4.71
N ILE A 25 -4.11 -0.05 3.93
CA ILE A 25 -4.46 0.87 2.84
C ILE A 25 -4.75 2.27 3.39
N GLU A 26 -5.53 2.39 4.46
CA GLU A 26 -5.87 3.69 5.08
C GLU A 26 -4.63 4.38 5.70
N MET A 27 -3.74 3.63 6.35
CA MET A 27 -2.47 4.16 6.84
C MET A 27 -1.59 4.70 5.71
N VAL A 28 -1.41 3.91 4.64
CA VAL A 28 -0.57 4.31 3.51
C VAL A 28 -1.18 5.46 2.75
N LYS A 29 -2.50 5.58 2.66
CA LYS A 29 -3.16 6.78 2.10
C LYS A 29 -2.77 8.05 2.85
N LYS A 30 -2.74 8.00 4.19
CA LYS A 30 -2.32 9.15 5.01
C LYS A 30 -0.83 9.45 4.81
N TRP A 31 0.01 8.44 4.94
CA TRP A 31 1.46 8.56 4.78
C TRP A 31 1.87 9.04 3.39
N SER A 32 1.22 8.55 2.35
CA SER A 32 1.43 8.99 0.96
C SER A 32 1.02 10.46 0.79
N ALA A 33 -0.07 10.91 1.42
CA ALA A 33 -0.48 12.32 1.42
C ALA A 33 0.51 13.21 2.20
N GLU A 34 1.16 12.66 3.23
CA GLU A 34 2.24 13.33 3.98
C GLU A 34 3.60 13.28 3.25
N GLY A 35 3.70 12.52 2.15
CA GLY A 35 4.93 12.36 1.37
C GLY A 35 5.96 11.42 2.00
N TYR A 36 5.56 10.60 2.97
CA TYR A 36 6.46 9.68 3.66
C TYR A 36 5.73 8.39 4.05
N ALA A 37 5.88 7.34 3.24
CA ALA A 37 5.27 6.03 3.45
C ALA A 37 6.34 4.92 3.42
N PRO A 38 7.15 4.74 4.47
CA PRO A 38 8.19 3.72 4.48
C PRO A 38 7.60 2.32 4.56
N CYS A 39 8.27 1.34 3.93
CA CYS A 39 7.90 -0.06 4.10
C CYS A 39 8.17 -0.53 5.55
N PRO A 40 7.26 -1.30 6.16
CA PRO A 40 7.43 -1.77 7.54
C PRO A 40 8.59 -2.75 7.68
N ASN A 41 9.02 -3.34 6.57
CA ASN A 41 10.12 -4.29 6.52
C ASN A 41 11.46 -3.55 6.69
N LEU A 42 12.06 -3.64 7.88
CA LEU A 42 13.37 -3.05 8.21
C LEU A 42 14.53 -3.56 7.32
N SER A 43 14.37 -4.72 6.68
CA SER A 43 15.35 -5.25 5.73
C SER A 43 15.18 -4.67 4.32
N CYS A 44 14.08 -3.97 4.06
CA CYS A 44 13.76 -3.36 2.79
C CYS A 44 13.48 -1.86 2.96
N PRO A 45 14.50 -0.99 2.77
CA PRO A 45 14.34 0.46 2.81
C PRO A 45 13.65 0.96 1.52
N GLY A 46 12.35 0.71 1.40
CA GLY A 46 11.50 1.17 0.31
C GLY A 46 10.32 1.98 0.80
N GLU A 47 9.44 2.30 -0.14
CA GLU A 47 8.23 3.06 0.09
C GLU A 47 6.99 2.27 -0.34
N LEU A 48 5.91 2.43 0.40
CA LEU A 48 4.60 1.84 0.15
C LEU A 48 3.86 2.67 -0.89
N GLU A 49 3.41 2.02 -1.94
CA GLU A 49 2.61 2.58 -3.01
C GLU A 49 1.22 1.92 -3.02
N ILE A 50 0.20 2.70 -3.34
CA ILE A 50 -1.16 2.16 -3.50
C ILE A 50 -1.34 1.80 -4.97
N LYS A 51 -1.78 0.56 -5.21
CA LYS A 51 -2.21 0.08 -6.53
C LYS A 51 -3.69 -0.27 -6.50
N GLU A 52 -4.41 0.25 -7.48
CA GLU A 52 -5.81 -0.05 -7.72
C GLU A 52 -5.85 -0.94 -8.96
N GLU A 53 -6.37 -2.17 -8.81
CA GLU A 53 -6.61 -3.11 -9.92
C GLU A 53 -8.10 -3.20 -10.27
#